data_AF-A0A8J3KAI3-F1
#
_entry.id   AF-A0A8J3KAI3-F1
#
_cell.length_a   1.000
_cell.length_b   1.000
_cell.length_c   1.000
_cell.angle_alpha   90.00
_cell.angle_beta   90.00
_cell.angle_gamma   90.00
#
_symmetry.space_group_name_H-M   'P 1'
#
loop_
_entity.id
_entity.type
_entity.pdbx_description
1 polymer ?
#
loop_
_entity_poly.entity_id
_entity_poly.type
_entity_poly.pdbx_seq_one_letter_code
_entity_poly.pdbx_strand_id
1 'polypeptide(L)'
;MRSTLELLPAAAACEPVARLDRSRLADAFELACLVRATSLTPDGGVRVGHPRRPATPAGTVEFSAEHAARRMGQLMRALDLPYAHETAEAGLRRRYLLHRVSVPGEHRAEYLEISGGAWRQGRAAVLSTAPVGGSAPAHAERLRLAGAAWRGVLLAAGRHMRKHILGVRVTDQDLATILVRGAHLLGAQATLSRQAGSLLVSVPALSAHRVLHGAGILH
;
A
#
# COMPACT_ATOMS: atom_id res chain seq x y z
N MET A 1 30.41 0.30 -49.83
CA MET A 1 30.75 1.30 -48.79
C MET A 1 29.44 1.76 -48.17
N ARG A 2 29.31 1.63 -46.82
CA ARG A 2 28.61 2.51 -45.84
C ARG A 2 27.24 3.11 -46.25
N SER A 3 26.14 3.10 -45.50
CA SER A 3 25.77 2.77 -44.11
C SER A 3 24.22 2.85 -44.10
N THR A 4 23.49 1.86 -43.59
CA THR A 4 22.92 1.80 -42.22
C THR A 4 22.24 3.09 -41.74
N LEU A 5 20.90 3.10 -41.76
CA LEU A 5 20.00 3.45 -40.64
C LEU A 5 18.55 3.50 -41.16
N GLU A 6 17.95 2.34 -41.40
CA GLU A 6 16.49 2.26 -41.37
C GLU A 6 16.04 2.51 -39.93
N LEU A 7 15.29 3.59 -39.77
CA LEU A 7 14.72 4.02 -38.50
C LEU A 7 13.86 2.90 -37.92
N LEU A 8 14.20 2.53 -36.69
CA LEU A 8 13.37 1.78 -35.74
C LEU A 8 11.90 2.22 -35.82
N PRO A 9 10.94 1.28 -35.74
CA PRO A 9 9.53 1.65 -35.62
C PRO A 9 9.35 2.48 -34.36
N ALA A 10 8.67 3.61 -34.54
CA ALA A 10 8.29 4.53 -33.48
C ALA A 10 7.78 3.76 -32.27
N ALA A 11 8.36 4.09 -31.12
CA ALA A 11 7.99 3.59 -29.81
C ALA A 11 6.47 3.39 -29.74
N ALA A 12 6.06 2.14 -29.55
CA ALA A 12 4.71 1.80 -29.14
C ALA A 12 4.33 2.78 -28.04
N ALA A 13 3.40 3.68 -28.36
CA ALA A 13 2.84 4.61 -27.42
C ALA A 13 2.37 3.75 -26.24
N CYS A 14 2.98 3.98 -25.09
CA CYS A 14 2.59 3.39 -23.83
C CYS A 14 1.14 3.84 -23.62
N GLU A 15 0.18 2.97 -23.97
CA GLU A 15 -1.23 3.28 -23.81
C GLU A 15 -1.44 3.67 -22.35
N PRO A 16 -2.01 4.85 -22.07
CA PRO A 16 -2.23 5.26 -20.70
C PRO A 16 -3.22 4.28 -20.10
N VAL A 17 -2.77 3.52 -19.09
CA VAL A 17 -3.60 2.66 -18.23
C VAL A 17 -4.98 3.28 -18.11
N ALA A 18 -5.98 2.60 -18.67
CA ALA A 18 -7.36 3.08 -18.64
C ALA A 18 -7.68 3.52 -17.21
N ARG A 19 -8.22 4.74 -17.05
CA ARG A 19 -8.57 5.25 -15.73
C ARG A 19 -9.55 4.26 -15.10
N LEU A 20 -9.13 3.63 -14.01
CA LEU A 20 -10.02 2.78 -13.23
C LEU A 20 -11.22 3.64 -12.82
N ASP A 21 -12.40 3.02 -12.80
CA ASP A 21 -13.54 3.66 -12.16
C ASP A 21 -13.19 4.02 -10.70
N ARG A 22 -13.94 4.94 -10.11
CA ARG A 22 -13.61 5.42 -8.76
C ARG A 22 -13.55 4.24 -7.79
N SER A 23 -14.59 3.43 -7.66
CA SER A 23 -14.62 2.23 -6.79
C SER A 23 -13.34 1.40 -6.90
N ARG A 24 -13.02 0.93 -8.11
CA ARG A 24 -11.86 0.09 -8.41
C ARG A 24 -10.55 0.79 -8.16
N LEU A 25 -10.45 2.11 -8.35
CA LEU A 25 -9.24 2.87 -8.05
C LEU A 25 -8.92 2.85 -6.55
N ALA A 26 -9.91 3.02 -5.67
CA ALA A 26 -9.65 2.99 -4.23
C ALA A 26 -9.25 1.59 -3.75
N ASP A 27 -9.89 0.54 -4.26
CA ASP A 27 -9.54 -0.84 -3.92
C ASP A 27 -8.15 -1.21 -4.45
N ALA A 28 -7.82 -0.86 -5.69
CA ALA A 28 -6.50 -1.08 -6.28
C ALA A 28 -5.41 -0.22 -5.61
N PHE A 29 -5.75 0.97 -5.12
CA PHE A 29 -4.82 1.80 -4.38
C PHE A 29 -4.59 1.27 -2.95
N GLU A 30 -5.65 0.81 -2.27
CA GLU A 30 -5.54 0.11 -0.99
C GLU A 30 -4.63 -1.11 -1.12
N LEU A 31 -4.84 -1.91 -2.17
CA LEU A 31 -4.02 -3.06 -2.54
C LEU A 31 -2.55 -2.65 -2.66
N ALA A 32 -2.24 -1.62 -3.46
CA ALA A 32 -0.87 -1.15 -3.66
C ALA A 32 -0.21 -0.66 -2.35
N CYS A 33 -0.94 0.08 -1.52
CA CYS A 33 -0.45 0.55 -0.21
C CYS A 33 -0.15 -0.61 0.74
N LEU A 34 -1.03 -1.61 0.78
CA LEU A 34 -0.89 -2.81 1.60
C LEU A 34 0.35 -3.62 1.18
N VAL A 35 0.59 -3.81 -0.12
CA VAL A 35 1.79 -4.49 -0.64
C VAL A 35 3.06 -3.71 -0.32
N ARG A 36 3.07 -2.39 -0.53
CA ARG A 36 4.24 -1.55 -0.21
C ARG A 36 4.55 -1.50 1.29
N ALA A 37 3.52 -1.55 2.14
CA ALA A 37 3.69 -1.64 3.59
C ALA A 37 4.33 -2.97 4.03
N THR A 38 4.03 -4.08 3.35
CA THR A 38 4.67 -5.39 3.63
C THR A 38 6.08 -5.54 3.04
N SER A 39 6.40 -4.77 1.99
CA SER A 39 7.56 -5.05 1.13
C SER A 39 8.91 -5.01 1.85
N LEU A 40 9.00 -4.46 3.07
CA LEU A 40 10.18 -4.59 3.93
C LEU A 40 9.78 -4.50 5.41
N THR A 41 8.85 -5.31 5.90
CA THR A 41 8.75 -5.56 7.35
C THR A 41 9.60 -6.78 7.72
N PRO A 42 10.91 -6.65 8.03
CA PRO A 42 11.40 -7.41 9.15
C PRO A 42 10.74 -6.80 10.39
N ASP A 43 10.30 -7.63 11.32
CA ASP A 43 9.90 -7.21 12.66
C ASP A 43 10.71 -5.99 13.13
N GLY A 44 10.03 -5.04 13.80
CA GLY A 44 10.62 -3.82 14.36
C GLY A 44 11.67 -4.03 15.46
N GLY A 45 12.52 -5.04 15.35
CA GLY A 45 13.74 -5.28 16.10
C GLY A 45 14.90 -5.48 15.12
N VAL A 46 16.00 -4.78 15.40
CA VAL A 46 17.31 -5.02 14.80
C VAL A 46 17.58 -6.52 14.73
N ARG A 47 17.63 -7.11 13.53
CA ARG A 47 18.16 -8.47 13.32
C ARG A 47 19.53 -8.37 12.67
N VAL A 48 20.57 -8.42 13.50
CA VAL A 48 21.90 -8.84 13.08
C VAL A 48 21.83 -10.36 12.87
N GLY A 49 22.07 -10.84 11.64
CA GLY A 49 22.44 -12.24 11.39
C GLY A 49 21.34 -13.23 11.00
N HIS A 50 20.50 -12.96 10.00
CA HIS A 50 19.76 -14.02 9.30
C HIS A 50 20.18 -14.16 7.84
N PRO A 51 20.40 -15.40 7.34
CA PRO A 51 20.76 -15.63 5.95
C PRO A 51 19.64 -15.14 5.04
N ARG A 52 20.07 -14.52 3.93
CA ARG A 52 19.28 -13.88 2.88
C ARG A 52 18.08 -14.77 2.49
N ARG A 53 16.88 -14.39 2.95
CA ARG A 53 15.62 -15.01 2.54
C ARG A 53 15.54 -14.98 1.01
N PRO A 54 15.17 -16.08 0.32
CA PRO A 54 15.02 -16.05 -1.13
C PRO A 54 14.03 -14.96 -1.51
N ALA A 55 14.31 -14.23 -2.59
CA ALA A 55 13.46 -13.15 -3.07
C ALA A 55 12.05 -13.71 -3.30
N THR A 56 11.06 -13.16 -2.60
CA THR A 56 9.66 -13.52 -2.82
C THR A 56 9.33 -13.27 -4.30
N PRO A 57 8.80 -14.27 -5.04
CA PRO A 57 8.48 -14.07 -6.44
C PRO A 57 7.47 -12.93 -6.58
N ALA A 58 7.65 -12.04 -7.57
CA ALA A 58 6.72 -10.93 -7.71
C ALA A 58 5.30 -11.46 -7.96
N GLY A 59 4.30 -10.78 -7.42
CA GLY A 59 2.94 -11.31 -7.33
C GLY A 59 2.67 -12.15 -6.08
N THR A 60 3.68 -12.42 -5.24
CA THR A 60 3.50 -13.06 -3.92
C THR A 60 3.76 -12.06 -2.80
N VAL A 61 2.86 -12.03 -1.82
CA VAL A 61 2.89 -11.11 -0.68
C VAL A 61 2.62 -11.90 0.59
N GLU A 62 3.33 -11.57 1.66
CA GLU A 62 3.26 -12.30 2.92
C GLU A 62 2.84 -11.38 4.06
N PHE A 63 1.97 -11.89 4.93
CA PHE A 63 1.41 -11.18 6.07
C PHE A 63 1.60 -12.00 7.33
N SER A 64 2.04 -11.35 8.40
CA SER A 64 2.04 -11.93 9.75
C SER A 64 0.65 -11.90 10.40
N ALA A 65 -0.29 -11.14 9.83
CA ALA A 65 -1.64 -10.97 10.35
C ALA A 65 -2.70 -11.49 9.36
N GLU A 66 -3.56 -12.40 9.84
CA GLU A 66 -4.64 -13.00 9.03
C GLU A 66 -5.57 -11.96 8.41
N HIS A 67 -5.95 -10.92 9.17
CA HIS A 67 -6.88 -9.90 8.70
C HIS A 67 -6.33 -9.09 7.52
N ALA A 68 -5.00 -8.92 7.43
CA ALA A 68 -4.36 -8.25 6.30
C ALA A 68 -4.44 -9.14 5.03
N ALA A 69 -4.13 -10.44 5.17
CA ALA A 69 -4.26 -11.39 4.07
C ALA A 69 -5.71 -11.57 3.60
N ARG A 70 -6.67 -11.60 4.54
CA ARG A 70 -8.10 -11.63 4.21
C ARG A 70 -8.53 -10.39 3.44
N ARG A 71 -8.07 -9.20 3.87
CA ARG A 71 -8.38 -7.96 3.15
C ARG A 71 -7.76 -7.96 1.76
N MET A 72 -6.51 -8.40 1.62
CA MET A 72 -5.86 -8.61 0.32
C MET A 72 -6.73 -9.49 -0.60
N GLY A 73 -7.20 -10.65 -0.12
CA GLY A 73 -8.09 -11.52 -0.90
C GLY A 73 -9.43 -10.89 -1.26
N GLN A 74 -10.01 -10.06 -0.38
CA GLN A 74 -11.22 -9.28 -0.71
C GLN A 74 -10.97 -8.27 -1.84
N LEU A 75 -9.85 -7.56 -1.79
CA LEU A 75 -9.46 -6.60 -2.83
C LEU A 75 -9.19 -7.30 -4.15
N MET A 76 -8.51 -8.45 -4.15
CA MET A 76 -8.29 -9.25 -5.36
C MET A 76 -9.61 -9.65 -6.01
N ARG A 77 -10.57 -10.17 -5.22
CA ARG A 77 -11.91 -10.51 -5.75
C ARG A 77 -12.65 -9.29 -6.30
N ALA A 78 -12.60 -8.14 -5.61
CA ALA A 78 -13.25 -6.92 -6.08
C ALA A 78 -12.64 -6.37 -7.38
N LEU A 79 -11.37 -6.70 -7.65
CA LEU A 79 -10.65 -6.32 -8.85
C LEU A 79 -10.67 -7.40 -9.94
N ASP A 80 -11.41 -8.50 -9.72
CA ASP A 80 -11.48 -9.66 -10.60
C ASP A 80 -10.11 -10.34 -10.86
N LEU A 81 -9.20 -10.21 -9.90
CA LEU A 81 -7.87 -10.81 -9.95
C LEU A 81 -7.87 -12.19 -9.27
N PRO A 82 -7.43 -13.25 -9.96
CA PRO A 82 -7.28 -14.55 -9.33
C PRO A 82 -6.10 -14.54 -8.35
N TYR A 83 -6.29 -15.24 -7.24
CA TYR A 83 -5.28 -15.35 -6.20
C TYR A 83 -5.36 -16.71 -5.51
N ALA A 84 -4.22 -17.19 -5.04
CA ALA A 84 -4.13 -18.29 -4.09
C ALA A 84 -3.80 -17.72 -2.70
N HIS A 85 -4.37 -18.34 -1.66
CA HIS A 85 -4.07 -18.03 -0.27
C HIS A 85 -3.59 -19.29 0.43
N GLU A 86 -2.34 -19.24 0.91
CA GLU A 86 -1.70 -20.30 1.66
C GLU A 86 -1.39 -19.83 3.09
N THR A 87 -1.36 -20.79 4.02
CA THR A 87 -0.92 -20.56 5.40
C THR A 87 0.23 -21.50 5.73
N ALA A 88 1.31 -20.95 6.28
CA ALA A 88 2.46 -21.72 6.74
C ALA A 88 2.79 -21.37 8.19
N GLU A 89 3.19 -22.36 8.99
CA GLU A 89 3.79 -22.09 10.30
C GLU A 89 5.23 -21.61 10.13
N ALA A 90 5.58 -20.53 10.81
CA ALA A 90 6.91 -19.95 10.81
C ALA A 90 7.40 -19.66 12.24
N GLY A 91 8.72 -19.54 12.40
CA GLY A 91 9.37 -19.21 13.66
C GLY A 91 9.81 -20.43 14.49
N LEU A 92 11.01 -20.34 15.06
CA LEU A 92 11.63 -21.43 15.83
C LEU A 92 11.19 -21.43 17.31
N ARG A 93 11.22 -20.25 17.97
CA ARG A 93 10.90 -20.11 19.41
C ARG A 93 9.44 -19.71 19.68
N ARG A 94 8.88 -18.86 18.82
CA ARG A 94 7.46 -18.53 18.80
C ARG A 94 6.95 -18.93 17.42
N ARG A 95 6.05 -19.92 17.40
CA ARG A 95 5.34 -20.30 16.19
C ARG A 95 4.32 -19.23 15.89
N TYR A 96 4.32 -18.74 14.67
CA TYR A 96 3.31 -17.82 14.15
C TYR A 96 2.86 -18.29 12.78
N LEU A 97 1.61 -18.00 12.45
CA LEU A 97 1.07 -18.26 11.12
C LEU A 97 1.51 -17.15 10.18
N LEU A 98 2.11 -17.55 9.06
CA LEU A 98 2.42 -16.70 7.94
C LEU A 98 1.35 -16.93 6.88
N HIS A 99 0.69 -15.87 6.46
CA HIS A 99 -0.33 -15.90 5.41
C HIS A 99 0.30 -15.41 4.11
N ARG A 100 0.33 -16.25 3.10
CA ARG A 100 0.86 -15.92 1.78
C ARG A 100 -0.28 -15.77 0.80
N VAL A 101 -0.33 -14.63 0.11
CA VAL A 101 -1.26 -14.38 -1.00
C VAL A 101 -0.43 -14.28 -2.27
N SER A 102 -0.72 -15.12 -3.26
CA SER A 102 -0.01 -15.16 -4.53
C SER A 102 -0.97 -15.00 -5.70
N VAL A 103 -0.53 -14.28 -6.74
CA VAL A 103 -1.20 -14.21 -8.03
C VAL A 103 -0.59 -15.29 -8.94
N PRO A 104 -1.40 -16.15 -9.60
CA PRO A 104 -0.91 -17.10 -10.58
C PRO A 104 -0.06 -16.43 -11.66
N GLY A 105 0.90 -17.17 -12.23
CA GLY A 105 1.90 -16.61 -13.14
C GLY A 105 1.28 -15.95 -14.37
N GLU A 106 0.21 -16.55 -14.89
CA GLU A 106 -0.58 -16.09 -16.04
C GLU A 106 -1.26 -14.72 -15.82
N HIS A 107 -1.58 -14.35 -14.57
CA HIS A 107 -2.25 -13.08 -14.21
C HIS A 107 -1.30 -12.06 -13.58
N ARG A 108 -0.01 -12.39 -13.48
CA ARG A 108 0.98 -11.55 -12.80
C ARG A 108 1.19 -10.20 -13.49
N ALA A 109 1.17 -10.17 -14.83
CA ALA A 109 1.33 -8.93 -15.59
C ALA A 109 0.18 -7.95 -15.32
N GLU A 110 -1.05 -8.45 -15.39
CA GLU A 110 -2.28 -7.70 -15.10
C GLU A 110 -2.28 -7.15 -13.66
N TYR A 111 -1.95 -7.99 -12.68
CA TYR A 111 -1.80 -7.56 -11.29
C TYR A 111 -0.78 -6.41 -11.12
N LEU A 112 0.40 -6.53 -11.75
CA LEU A 112 1.45 -5.51 -11.66
C LEU A 112 1.03 -4.21 -12.35
N GLU A 113 0.29 -4.30 -13.45
CA GLU A 113 -0.25 -3.15 -14.17
C GLU A 113 -1.30 -2.42 -13.33
N ILE A 114 -2.30 -3.14 -12.81
CA ILE A 114 -3.36 -2.58 -11.95
C ILE A 114 -2.76 -1.94 -10.71
N SER A 115 -1.92 -2.68 -9.97
CA SER A 115 -1.29 -2.19 -8.75
C SER A 115 -0.36 -1.00 -9.03
N GLY A 116 0.44 -1.06 -10.10
CA GLY A 116 1.35 0.01 -10.48
C GLY A 116 0.62 1.28 -10.97
N GLY A 117 -0.42 1.10 -11.77
CA GLY A 117 -1.29 2.18 -12.25
C GLY A 117 -2.04 2.86 -11.11
N ALA A 118 -2.68 2.08 -10.25
CA ALA A 118 -3.40 2.59 -9.08
C ALA A 118 -2.47 3.32 -8.10
N TRP A 119 -1.26 2.82 -7.88
CA TRP A 119 -0.25 3.52 -7.10
C TRP A 119 0.06 4.90 -7.65
N ARG A 120 0.37 5.00 -8.96
CA ARG A 120 0.70 6.28 -9.59
C ARG A 120 -0.48 7.26 -9.53
N GLN A 121 -1.68 6.79 -9.86
CA GLN A 121 -2.90 7.60 -9.87
C GLN A 121 -3.30 8.05 -8.46
N GLY A 122 -3.32 7.15 -7.49
CA GLY A 122 -3.67 7.46 -6.10
C GLY A 122 -2.65 8.38 -5.43
N ARG A 123 -1.35 8.15 -5.64
CA ARG A 123 -0.28 9.03 -5.18
C ARG A 123 -0.45 10.44 -5.74
N ALA A 124 -0.64 10.56 -7.06
CA ALA A 124 -0.84 11.86 -7.70
C ALA A 124 -2.08 12.58 -7.16
N ALA A 125 -3.18 11.86 -6.93
CA ALA A 125 -4.41 12.43 -6.40
C ALA A 125 -4.27 12.92 -4.95
N VAL A 126 -3.70 12.09 -4.05
CA VAL A 126 -3.53 12.43 -2.62
C VAL A 126 -2.53 13.57 -2.42
N LEU A 127 -1.43 13.56 -3.17
CA LEU A 127 -0.38 14.58 -3.08
C LEU A 127 -0.69 15.84 -3.88
N SER A 128 -1.79 15.87 -4.64
CA SER A 128 -2.17 17.04 -5.42
C SER A 128 -2.39 18.27 -4.53
N THR A 129 -1.75 19.37 -4.91
CA THR A 129 -1.90 20.69 -4.30
C THR A 129 -3.00 21.51 -4.96
N ALA A 130 -3.63 21.00 -6.03
CA ALA A 130 -4.66 21.74 -6.75
C ALA A 130 -5.79 22.13 -5.78
N PRO A 131 -6.23 23.40 -5.80
CA PRO A 131 -7.31 23.87 -4.95
C PRO A 131 -8.58 23.12 -5.33
N VAL A 132 -9.21 22.51 -4.35
CA VAL A 132 -10.47 21.80 -4.54
C VAL A 132 -11.39 22.27 -3.42
N GLY A 133 -12.56 22.79 -3.79
CA GLY A 133 -13.59 23.14 -2.83
C GLY A 133 -14.02 21.89 -2.03
N GLY A 134 -14.32 22.05 -0.74
CA GLY A 134 -14.61 20.92 0.15
C GLY A 134 -15.76 20.02 -0.30
N SER A 135 -16.69 20.52 -1.12
CA SER A 135 -17.83 19.77 -1.66
C SER A 135 -17.60 19.20 -3.07
N ALA A 136 -16.43 19.41 -3.67
CA ALA A 136 -16.18 18.94 -5.03
C ALA A 136 -15.95 17.42 -5.06
N PRO A 137 -16.37 16.71 -6.13
CA PRO A 137 -16.16 15.26 -6.27
C PRO A 137 -14.69 14.84 -6.16
N ALA A 138 -13.76 15.70 -6.59
CA ALA A 138 -12.33 15.46 -6.46
C ALA A 138 -11.85 15.47 -5.00
N HIS A 139 -12.50 16.21 -4.10
CA HIS A 139 -12.16 16.21 -2.68
C HIS A 139 -12.63 14.90 -2.02
N ALA A 140 -13.87 14.49 -2.28
CA ALA A 140 -14.40 13.22 -1.80
C ALA A 140 -13.54 12.04 -2.25
N GLU A 141 -13.07 12.06 -3.49
CA GLU A 141 -12.16 11.03 -4.01
C GLU A 141 -10.81 11.03 -3.27
N ARG A 142 -10.21 12.21 -3.02
CA ARG A 142 -8.99 12.32 -2.22
C ARG A 142 -9.15 11.78 -0.80
N LEU A 143 -10.30 12.05 -0.15
CA LEU A 143 -10.61 11.52 1.17
C LEU A 143 -10.70 9.99 1.14
N ARG A 144 -11.37 9.44 0.12
CA ARG A 144 -11.51 7.99 -0.05
C ARG A 144 -10.17 7.30 -0.29
N LEU A 145 -9.30 7.88 -1.12
CA LEU A 145 -7.95 7.39 -1.35
C LEU A 145 -7.06 7.51 -0.11
N ALA A 146 -7.19 8.61 0.65
CA ALA A 146 -6.50 8.75 1.93
C ALA A 146 -6.94 7.68 2.94
N GLY A 147 -8.25 7.40 3.02
CA GLY A 147 -8.80 6.32 3.83
C GLY A 147 -8.27 4.94 3.41
N ALA A 148 -8.27 4.66 2.10
CA ALA A 148 -7.71 3.43 1.53
C ALA A 148 -6.21 3.25 1.88
N ALA A 149 -5.39 4.30 1.73
CA ALA A 149 -3.98 4.25 2.09
C ALA A 149 -3.76 3.92 3.57
N TRP A 150 -4.48 4.62 4.46
CA TRP A 150 -4.40 4.36 5.90
C TRP A 150 -4.88 2.96 6.27
N ARG A 151 -5.97 2.47 5.66
CA ARG A 151 -6.48 1.13 5.89
C ARG A 151 -5.46 0.06 5.48
N GLY A 152 -4.97 0.11 4.24
CA GLY A 152 -3.99 -0.86 3.74
C GLY A 152 -2.73 -0.92 4.60
N VAL A 153 -2.24 0.25 5.02
CA VAL A 153 -1.04 0.36 5.87
C VAL A 153 -1.28 -0.14 7.30
N LEU A 154 -2.41 0.23 7.93
CA LEU A 154 -2.74 -0.20 9.30
C LEU A 154 -2.95 -1.71 9.40
N LEU A 155 -3.49 -2.33 8.35
CA LEU A 155 -3.64 -3.78 8.28
C LEU A 155 -2.29 -4.48 8.07
N ALA A 156 -1.46 -3.99 7.13
CA ALA A 156 -0.20 -4.63 6.77
C ALA A 156 0.92 -4.44 7.81
N ALA A 157 1.19 -3.21 8.21
CA ALA A 157 2.28 -2.88 9.14
C ALA A 157 1.82 -2.94 10.61
N GLY A 158 0.52 -3.14 10.84
CA GLY A 158 -0.09 -3.02 12.16
C GLY A 158 -0.17 -1.58 12.64
N ARG A 159 -0.68 -1.42 13.87
CA ARG A 159 -0.73 -0.13 14.57
C ARG A 159 0.02 -0.22 15.88
N HIS A 160 0.83 0.78 16.16
CA HIS A 160 1.40 1.00 17.48
C HIS A 160 0.62 2.11 18.18
N MET A 161 -0.18 1.74 19.18
CA MET A 161 -0.80 2.72 20.07
C MET A 161 -0.01 2.81 21.38
N ARG A 162 0.56 3.98 21.67
CA ARG A 162 1.24 4.25 22.95
C ARG A 162 0.75 5.55 23.54
N LYS A 163 0.11 5.47 24.72
CA LYS A 163 -0.47 6.52 25.58
C LYS A 163 -1.26 7.65 24.89
N HIS A 164 -0.72 8.32 23.88
CA HIS A 164 -1.35 9.42 23.15
C HIS A 164 -1.05 9.46 21.64
N ILE A 165 -0.57 8.37 21.02
CA ILE A 165 -0.18 8.37 19.60
C ILE A 165 -0.63 7.08 18.90
N LEU A 166 -1.19 7.22 17.71
CA LEU A 166 -1.33 6.17 16.70
C LEU A 166 -0.10 6.22 15.77
N GLY A 167 0.75 5.21 15.83
CA GLY A 167 1.96 5.12 15.01
C GLY A 167 1.92 3.96 14.02
N VAL A 168 2.44 4.17 12.82
CA VAL A 168 2.71 3.09 11.85
C VAL A 168 4.13 3.21 11.32
N ARG A 169 4.81 2.06 11.21
CA ARG A 169 6.17 1.98 10.66
C ARG A 169 6.10 1.54 9.20
N VAL A 170 6.75 2.30 8.34
CA VAL A 170 6.90 2.00 6.92
C VAL A 170 8.35 2.24 6.50
N THR A 171 8.83 1.57 5.47
CA THR A 171 10.17 1.80 4.91
C THR A 171 10.14 2.67 3.66
N ASP A 172 8.98 2.71 2.99
CA ASP A 172 8.73 3.46 1.78
C ASP A 172 8.47 4.95 2.10
N GLN A 173 9.34 5.82 1.57
CA GLN A 173 9.28 7.27 1.75
C GLN A 173 8.08 7.92 1.05
N ASP A 174 7.69 7.43 -0.12
CA ASP A 174 6.51 7.94 -0.83
C ASP A 174 5.25 7.56 -0.07
N LEU A 175 5.18 6.32 0.43
CA LEU A 175 4.07 5.84 1.25
C LEU A 175 3.95 6.65 2.54
N ALA A 176 5.07 6.93 3.22
CA ALA A 176 5.08 7.78 4.41
C ALA A 176 4.54 9.19 4.10
N THR A 177 4.91 9.76 2.96
CA THR A 177 4.45 11.08 2.52
C THR A 177 2.94 11.08 2.23
N ILE A 178 2.44 10.03 1.57
CA ILE A 178 1.01 9.81 1.33
C ILE A 178 0.25 9.72 2.65
N LEU A 179 0.77 9.01 3.66
CA LEU A 179 0.11 8.88 4.96
C LEU A 179 0.04 10.21 5.71
N VAL A 180 1.14 10.99 5.71
CA VAL A 180 1.16 12.32 6.32
C VAL A 180 0.12 13.24 5.66
N ARG A 181 0.13 13.29 4.32
CA ARG A 181 -0.84 14.10 3.57
C ARG A 181 -2.27 13.58 3.74
N GLY A 182 -2.44 12.27 3.74
CA GLY A 182 -3.73 11.59 3.93
C GLY A 182 -4.32 11.87 5.31
N ALA A 183 -3.51 11.89 6.37
CA ALA A 183 -3.98 12.28 7.69
C ALA A 183 -4.51 13.72 7.69
N HIS A 184 -3.79 14.64 7.04
CA HIS A 184 -4.24 16.02 6.90
C HIS A 184 -5.56 16.14 6.14
N LEU A 185 -5.74 15.39 5.05
CA LEU A 185 -7.01 15.30 4.32
C LEU A 185 -8.14 14.80 5.21
N LEU A 186 -7.88 13.81 6.06
CA LEU A 186 -8.83 13.27 7.04
C LEU A 186 -8.99 14.17 8.29
N GLY A 187 -8.43 15.38 8.28
CA GLY A 187 -8.56 16.34 9.37
C GLY A 187 -7.71 16.03 10.60
N ALA A 188 -6.66 15.23 10.48
CA ALA A 188 -5.69 14.94 11.53
C ALA A 188 -4.31 15.51 11.21
N GLN A 189 -3.48 15.72 12.22
CA GLN A 189 -2.07 16.07 12.01
C GLN A 189 -1.22 14.80 12.16
N ALA A 190 -0.30 14.60 11.23
CA ALA A 190 0.65 13.50 11.30
C ALA A 190 2.08 14.05 11.29
N THR A 191 2.95 13.44 12.08
CA THR A 191 4.38 13.71 12.10
C THR A 191 5.14 12.53 11.51
N LEU A 192 6.26 12.82 10.85
CA LEU A 192 7.16 11.83 10.29
C LEU A 192 8.47 11.87 11.06
N SER A 193 8.90 10.73 11.60
CA SER A 193 10.20 10.59 12.25
C SER A 193 11.01 9.47 11.59
N ARG A 194 12.29 9.73 11.34
CA ARG A 194 13.23 8.70 10.88
C ARG A 194 13.65 7.85 12.07
N GLN A 195 13.70 6.54 11.87
CA GLN A 195 14.14 5.53 12.82
C GLN A 195 15.16 4.62 12.13
N ALA A 196 15.95 3.86 12.88
CA ALA A 196 16.90 2.90 12.30
C ALA A 196 16.16 1.93 11.35
N GLY A 197 16.39 2.09 10.04
CA GLY A 197 15.81 1.26 8.99
C GLY A 197 14.33 1.47 8.68
N SER A 198 13.65 2.48 9.27
CA SER A 198 12.22 2.73 9.03
C SER A 198 11.81 4.19 9.24
N LEU A 199 10.61 4.52 8.79
CA LEU A 199 9.92 5.78 8.99
C LEU A 199 8.72 5.52 9.88
N LEU A 200 8.62 6.26 10.98
CA LEU A 200 7.46 6.23 11.86
C LEU A 200 6.56 7.43 11.53
N VAL A 201 5.37 7.14 10.99
CA VAL A 201 4.29 8.11 10.84
C VAL A 201 3.43 8.05 12.10
N SER A 202 3.26 9.18 12.77
CA SER A 202 2.56 9.28 14.05
C SER A 202 1.42 10.29 14.00
N VAL A 203 0.25 9.92 14.48
CA VAL A 203 -0.94 10.77 14.60
C VAL A 203 -1.28 10.91 16.08
N PRO A 204 -1.46 12.13 16.63
CA PRO A 204 -1.92 12.31 18.00
C PRO A 204 -3.26 11.64 18.26
N ALA A 205 -3.43 11.01 19.42
CA ALA A 205 -4.61 10.24 19.80
C ALA A 205 -5.91 11.07 19.70
N LEU A 206 -5.85 12.36 20.05
CA LEU A 206 -6.96 13.29 19.94
C LEU A 206 -7.55 13.36 18.52
N SER A 207 -6.71 13.18 17.49
CA SER A 207 -7.13 13.18 16.08
C SER A 207 -7.10 11.79 15.42
N ALA A 208 -6.61 10.77 16.11
CA ALA A 208 -6.47 9.42 15.57
C ALA A 208 -7.81 8.79 15.19
N HIS A 209 -8.89 9.13 15.92
CA HIS A 209 -10.25 8.68 15.59
C HIS A 209 -10.67 9.08 14.17
N ARG A 210 -10.23 10.25 13.66
CA ARG A 210 -10.56 10.71 12.30
C ARG A 210 -9.91 9.85 11.23
N VAL A 211 -8.64 9.50 11.45
CA VAL A 211 -7.89 8.60 10.56
C VAL A 211 -8.51 7.21 10.58
N LEU A 212 -8.83 6.69 11.76
CA LEU A 212 -9.43 5.37 11.92
C LEU A 212 -10.85 5.28 11.34
N HIS A 213 -11.66 6.33 11.50
CA HIS A 213 -12.98 6.45 10.89
C HIS A 213 -12.89 6.57 9.37
N GLY A 214 -12.02 7.44 8.85
CA GLY A 214 -11.78 7.56 7.41
C GLY A 214 -11.21 6.28 6.78
N ALA A 215 -10.42 5.52 7.55
CA ALA A 215 -9.94 4.20 7.17
C ALA A 215 -11.00 3.09 7.38
N GLY A 216 -12.18 3.36 7.94
CA GLY A 216 -13.20 2.32 8.19
C GLY A 216 -12.74 1.21 9.13
N ILE A 217 -11.87 1.52 10.11
CA ILE A 217 -11.33 0.56 11.10
C ILE A 217 -12.04 0.68 12.45
N LEU A 218 -12.78 1.76 12.70
CA LEU A 218 -13.68 1.90 13.84
C LEU A 218 -15.12 1.72 13.38
N HIS A 219 -15.85 0.82 14.07
CA HIS A 219 -17.31 0.80 14.14
C HIS A 219 -17.72 1.26 15.53
#